data_AF-A0AB39K5T0-F1
#
_entry.id   AF-A0AB39K5T0-F1
#
_cell.length_a   1.000
_cell.length_b   1.000
_cell.length_c   1.000
_cell.angle_alpha   90.00
_cell.angle_beta   90.00
_cell.angle_gamma   90.00
#
_symmetry.space_group_name_H-M   'P 1'
#
loop_
_entity.id
_entity.type
_entity.pdbx_description
1 polymer ?
#
loop_
_entity_poly.entity_id
_entity_poly.type
_entity_poly.pdbx_seq_one_letter_code
_entity_poly.pdbx_strand_id
1 'polypeptide(L)'
;MDKFEEALQHHKDSLAKELIKLGKNRQVDLAEWDIEQNQADYEYYFEAGRQSQQAKVEELQQDLEAQREETIKGYTKISDLRLERDELQKRVDSLEAASLKALAWFDQKYMGETGLESMLWVGKAKEARDELEQALKGEENA
;
A
#
# COMPACT_ATOMS: atom_id res chain seq x y z
N MET A 1 4.20 41.47 -17.92
CA MET A 1 5.20 41.01 -18.90
C MET A 1 5.00 39.52 -19.08
N ASP A 2 5.49 38.95 -20.16
CA ASP A 2 5.51 37.49 -20.33
C ASP A 2 6.39 36.83 -19.24
N LYS A 3 6.09 35.60 -18.83
CA LYS A 3 6.93 34.83 -17.88
C LYS A 3 8.34 34.65 -18.43
N PHE A 4 8.49 34.55 -19.75
CA PHE A 4 9.79 34.52 -20.41
C PHE A 4 10.51 35.87 -20.27
N GLU A 5 9.85 36.99 -20.56
CA GLU A 5 10.43 38.34 -20.45
C GLU A 5 10.90 38.66 -19.03
N GLU A 6 10.12 38.29 -18.01
CA GLU A 6 10.49 38.48 -16.60
C GLU A 6 11.73 37.66 -16.21
N ALA A 7 11.78 36.39 -16.62
CA ALA A 7 12.92 35.51 -16.37
C ALA A 7 14.18 35.96 -17.12
N LEU A 8 14.01 36.39 -18.38
CA LEU A 8 15.08 36.89 -19.22
C LEU A 8 15.66 38.19 -18.63
N GLN A 9 14.80 39.13 -18.21
CA GLN A 9 15.25 40.37 -17.60
C GLN A 9 16.01 40.12 -16.29
N HIS A 10 15.50 39.22 -15.44
CA HIS A 10 16.20 38.83 -14.21
C HIS A 10 17.59 38.24 -14.51
N HIS A 11 17.70 37.39 -15.54
CA HIS A 11 18.98 36.83 -15.97
C HIS A 11 19.94 37.91 -16.50
N LYS A 12 19.45 38.84 -17.33
CA LYS A 12 20.23 39.99 -17.83
C LYS A 12 20.77 40.82 -16.66
N ASP A 13 19.90 41.20 -15.72
CA ASP A 13 20.27 41.99 -14.54
C ASP A 13 21.30 41.27 -13.67
N SER A 14 21.14 39.96 -13.47
CA SER A 14 22.08 39.17 -12.67
C SER A 14 23.43 39.04 -13.35
N LEU A 15 23.46 38.81 -14.65
CA LEU A 15 24.70 38.74 -15.44
C LEU A 15 25.44 40.08 -15.43
N ALA A 16 24.71 41.18 -15.66
CA ALA A 16 25.25 42.53 -15.62
C ALA A 16 25.90 42.83 -14.26
N LYS A 17 25.21 42.51 -13.16
CA LYS A 17 25.75 42.70 -11.80
C LYS A 17 27.06 41.95 -11.58
N GLU A 18 27.16 40.69 -12.01
CA GLU A 18 28.39 39.89 -11.84
C GLU A 18 29.53 40.40 -12.72
N LEU A 19 29.25 40.79 -13.96
CA LEU A 19 30.27 41.37 -14.86
C LEU A 19 30.80 42.70 -14.33
N ILE A 20 29.94 43.56 -13.79
CA ILE A 20 30.34 44.84 -13.16
C ILE A 20 31.24 44.58 -11.95
N LYS A 21 30.88 43.63 -11.07
CA LYS A 21 31.71 43.24 -9.91
C LYS A 21 33.11 42.78 -10.32
N LEU A 22 33.22 42.12 -11.46
CA LEU A 22 34.50 41.65 -12.02
C LEU A 22 35.26 42.75 -12.79
N GLY A 23 34.76 43.99 -12.82
CA GLY A 23 35.36 45.11 -13.56
C GLY A 23 35.18 45.04 -15.08
N LYS A 24 34.32 44.14 -15.57
CA LYS A 24 34.12 43.82 -16.99
C LYS A 24 32.95 44.61 -17.60
N ASN A 25 32.87 45.91 -17.31
CA ASN A 25 31.74 46.76 -17.72
C ASN A 25 31.46 46.73 -19.23
N ARG A 26 32.51 46.77 -20.06
CA ARG A 26 32.36 46.71 -21.54
C ARG A 26 31.82 45.36 -22.04
N GLN A 27 31.92 44.30 -21.24
CA GLN A 27 31.36 42.99 -21.59
C GLN A 27 29.87 42.91 -21.30
N VAL A 28 29.31 43.83 -20.50
CA VAL A 28 27.86 43.91 -20.25
C VAL A 28 27.14 44.26 -21.54
N ASP A 29 27.53 45.36 -22.19
CA ASP A 29 26.89 45.82 -23.44
C ASP A 29 26.98 44.76 -24.56
N LEU A 30 28.11 44.05 -24.65
CA LEU A 30 28.29 42.98 -25.62
C LEU A 30 27.40 41.77 -25.33
N ALA A 31 27.24 41.41 -24.06
CA ALA A 31 26.37 40.31 -23.66
C ALA A 31 24.89 40.67 -23.82
N GLU A 32 24.48 41.90 -23.50
CA GLU A 32 23.12 42.37 -23.72
C GLU A 32 22.75 42.36 -25.21
N TRP A 33 23.64 42.86 -26.06
CA TRP A 33 23.46 42.83 -27.51
C TRP A 33 23.33 41.39 -28.04
N ASP A 34 24.20 40.47 -27.60
CA ASP A 34 24.16 39.07 -28.00
C ASP A 34 22.85 38.38 -27.54
N ILE A 35 22.38 38.67 -26.33
CA ILE A 35 21.11 38.16 -25.83
C ILE A 35 19.93 38.68 -26.65
N GLU A 36 19.95 39.94 -27.06
CA GLU A 36 18.90 40.53 -27.89
C GLU A 36 18.86 39.94 -29.30
N GLN A 37 20.02 39.72 -29.92
CA GLN A 37 20.09 39.09 -31.25
C GLN A 37 19.58 37.65 -31.25
N ASN A 38 19.77 36.93 -30.14
CA ASN A 38 19.40 35.51 -30.01
C ASN A 38 18.14 35.29 -29.17
N GLN A 39 17.34 36.33 -28.92
CA GLN A 39 16.17 36.25 -28.01
C GLN A 39 15.19 35.14 -28.41
N ALA A 40 14.93 34.96 -29.71
CA ALA A 40 14.01 33.93 -30.20
C ALA A 40 14.48 32.51 -29.86
N ASP A 41 15.79 32.24 -29.95
CA ASP A 41 16.35 30.94 -29.57
C ASP A 41 16.24 30.72 -28.06
N TYR A 42 16.52 31.76 -27.26
CA TYR A 42 16.34 31.70 -25.80
C TYR A 42 14.89 31.40 -25.42
N GLU A 43 13.92 32.04 -26.09
CA GLU A 43 12.49 31.81 -25.86
C GLU A 43 12.10 30.38 -26.21
N TYR A 44 12.55 29.89 -27.37
CA TYR A 44 12.32 28.50 -27.79
C TYR A 44 12.82 27.48 -26.75
N TYR A 45 14.06 27.62 -26.26
CA TYR A 45 14.59 26.69 -25.27
C TYR A 45 13.91 26.83 -23.90
N PHE A 46 13.51 28.06 -23.52
CA PHE A 46 12.75 28.30 -22.29
C PHE A 46 11.39 27.59 -22.34
N GLU A 47 10.67 27.72 -23.44
CA GLU A 47 9.37 27.08 -23.62
C GLU A 47 9.46 25.57 -23.72
N ALA A 48 10.44 25.04 -24.48
CA ALA A 48 10.69 23.62 -24.59
C ALA A 48 11.02 23.00 -23.21
N GLY A 49 11.85 23.68 -22.42
CA GLY A 49 12.15 23.29 -21.04
C GLY A 49 10.91 23.28 -20.15
N ARG A 50 10.08 24.33 -20.24
CA ARG A 50 8.83 24.43 -19.48
C ARG A 50 7.84 23.32 -19.85
N GLN A 51 7.68 23.05 -21.15
CA GLN A 51 6.80 21.98 -21.63
C GLN A 51 7.28 20.60 -21.18
N SER A 52 8.59 20.34 -21.24
CA SER A 52 9.17 19.08 -20.77
C SER A 52 8.95 18.87 -19.26
N GLN A 53 9.18 19.91 -18.45
CA GLN A 53 8.91 19.85 -17.01
C GLN A 53 7.43 19.63 -16.71
N GLN A 54 6.56 20.34 -17.42
CA GLN A 54 5.11 20.20 -17.28
C GLN A 54 4.65 18.78 -17.62
N ALA A 55 5.14 18.20 -18.72
CA ALA A 55 4.86 16.82 -19.10
C ALA A 55 5.31 15.83 -18.00
N LYS A 56 6.46 16.06 -17.38
CA LYS A 56 6.92 15.22 -16.27
C LYS A 56 6.06 15.34 -15.02
N VAL A 57 5.57 16.55 -14.71
CA VAL A 57 4.62 16.77 -13.62
C VAL A 57 3.31 16.05 -13.88
N GLU A 58 2.80 16.10 -15.11
CA GLU A 58 1.57 15.41 -15.50
C GLU A 58 1.69 13.88 -15.42
N GLU A 59 2.81 13.32 -15.89
CA GLU A 59 3.12 11.89 -15.74
C GLU A 59 3.13 11.48 -14.25
N LEU A 60 3.85 12.23 -13.41
CA LEU A 60 3.92 11.96 -11.98
C LEU A 60 2.56 12.09 -11.28
N GLN A 61 1.71 13.03 -11.72
CA GLN A 61 0.35 13.16 -11.20
C GLN A 61 -0.52 11.96 -11.56
N GLN A 62 -0.40 11.44 -12.78
CA GLN A 62 -1.14 10.24 -13.19
C GLN A 62 -0.70 9.01 -12.39
N ASP A 63 0.60 8.81 -12.21
CA ASP A 63 1.14 7.72 -11.40
C ASP A 63 0.68 7.80 -9.95
N LEU A 64 0.71 9.01 -9.37
CA LEU A 64 0.23 9.25 -8.01
C LEU A 64 -1.26 8.92 -7.87
N GLU A 65 -2.08 9.31 -8.83
CA GLU A 65 -3.52 9.05 -8.79
C GLU A 65 -3.82 7.55 -8.89
N ALA A 66 -3.10 6.84 -9.76
CA ALA A 66 -3.22 5.39 -9.89
C ALA A 66 -2.84 4.67 -8.59
N GLN A 67 -1.73 5.06 -7.95
CA GLN A 67 -1.31 4.49 -6.66
C GLN A 67 -2.31 4.80 -5.54
N ARG A 68 -2.90 6.01 -5.53
CA ARG A 68 -3.96 6.36 -4.59
C ARG A 68 -5.19 5.49 -4.76
N GLU A 69 -5.63 5.27 -6.00
CA GLU A 69 -6.79 4.42 -6.27
C GLU A 69 -6.55 2.97 -5.85
N GLU A 70 -5.36 2.43 -6.15
CA GLU A 70 -4.96 1.08 -5.70
C GLU A 70 -4.94 0.98 -4.17
N THR A 71 -4.39 1.99 -3.51
CA THR A 71 -4.33 2.06 -2.04
C THR A 71 -5.73 2.07 -1.44
N ILE A 72 -6.65 2.88 -1.99
CA ILE A 72 -8.05 2.93 -1.55
C ILE A 72 -8.72 1.57 -1.72
N LYS A 73 -8.58 0.93 -2.89
CA LYS A 73 -9.10 -0.43 -3.15
C LYS A 73 -8.57 -1.43 -2.13
N GLY A 74 -7.27 -1.36 -1.82
CA GLY A 74 -6.63 -2.18 -0.80
C GLY A 74 -7.26 -1.98 0.59
N TYR A 75 -7.43 -0.73 1.03
CA TYR A 75 -8.05 -0.42 2.32
C TYR A 75 -9.50 -0.89 2.40
N THR A 76 -10.30 -0.69 1.36
CA THR A 76 -11.69 -1.17 1.30
C THR A 76 -11.73 -2.70 1.45
N LYS A 77 -10.91 -3.42 0.69
CA LYS A 77 -10.83 -4.88 0.79
C LYS A 77 -10.43 -5.36 2.18
N ILE A 78 -9.46 -4.69 2.82
CA ILE A 78 -9.06 -5.01 4.20
C ILE A 78 -10.21 -4.76 5.18
N SER A 79 -10.97 -3.68 4.99
CA SER A 79 -12.15 -3.38 5.82
C SER A 79 -13.21 -4.48 5.68
N ASP A 80 -13.52 -4.90 4.46
CA ASP A 80 -14.51 -5.95 4.20
C ASP A 80 -14.09 -7.28 4.84
N LEU A 81 -12.82 -7.66 4.67
CA LEU A 81 -12.27 -8.88 5.29
C LEU A 81 -12.27 -8.81 6.83
N ARG A 82 -12.14 -7.62 7.42
CA ARG A 82 -12.26 -7.46 8.89
C ARG A 82 -13.69 -7.72 9.34
N LEU A 83 -14.69 -7.20 8.62
CA LEU A 83 -16.10 -7.44 8.94
C LEU A 83 -16.45 -8.93 8.82
N GLU A 84 -16.02 -9.59 7.74
CA GLU A 84 -16.26 -11.02 7.54
C GLU A 84 -15.61 -11.86 8.65
N ARG A 85 -14.37 -11.55 9.02
CA ARG A 85 -13.68 -12.21 10.14
C ARG A 85 -14.44 -12.02 11.46
N ASP A 86 -14.93 -10.82 11.76
CA ASP A 86 -15.66 -10.55 12.99
C ASP A 86 -17.00 -11.31 13.02
N GLU A 87 -17.68 -11.45 11.88
CA GLU A 87 -18.88 -12.28 11.76
C GLU A 87 -18.59 -13.77 11.96
N LEU A 88 -17.52 -14.27 11.34
CA LEU A 88 -17.08 -15.66 11.51
C LEU A 88 -16.71 -15.94 12.96
N GLN A 89 -16.00 -15.02 13.62
CA GLN A 89 -15.64 -15.17 15.03
C GLN A 89 -16.89 -15.29 15.91
N LYS A 90 -17.89 -14.44 15.71
CA LYS A 90 -19.17 -14.55 16.45
C LYS A 90 -19.84 -15.91 16.25
N ARG A 91 -19.78 -16.47 15.04
CA ARG A 91 -20.33 -17.80 14.75
C ARG A 91 -19.55 -18.89 15.48
N VAL A 92 -18.23 -18.83 15.47
CA VAL A 92 -17.35 -19.75 16.21
C VAL A 92 -17.69 -19.70 17.71
N ASP A 93 -17.71 -18.51 18.31
CA ASP A 93 -18.02 -18.33 19.73
C ASP A 93 -19.42 -18.91 20.08
N SER A 94 -20.39 -18.74 19.18
CA SER A 94 -21.75 -19.28 19.37
C SER A 94 -21.79 -20.81 19.31
N LEU A 95 -21.02 -21.42 18.40
CA LEU A 95 -20.92 -22.87 18.26
C LEU A 95 -20.17 -23.48 19.44
N GLU A 96 -19.11 -22.84 19.90
CA GLU A 96 -18.38 -23.24 21.10
C GLU A 96 -19.31 -23.22 22.32
N ALA A 97 -20.06 -22.14 22.52
CA ALA A 97 -21.04 -22.04 23.61
C ALA A 97 -22.14 -23.11 23.50
N ALA A 98 -22.63 -23.40 22.30
CA ALA A 98 -23.60 -24.47 22.09
C ALA A 98 -23.02 -25.86 22.39
N SER A 99 -21.77 -26.11 21.98
CA SER A 99 -21.09 -27.39 22.23
C SER A 99 -20.84 -27.61 23.73
N LEU A 100 -20.43 -26.58 24.47
CA LEU A 100 -20.25 -26.62 25.91
C LEU A 100 -21.58 -26.89 26.62
N LYS A 101 -22.68 -26.27 26.17
CA LYS A 101 -24.03 -26.56 26.70
C LYS A 101 -24.45 -28.00 26.42
N ALA A 102 -24.18 -28.52 25.23
CA ALA A 102 -24.50 -29.90 24.87
C ALA A 102 -23.71 -30.91 25.70
N LEU A 103 -22.41 -30.66 25.92
CA LEU A 103 -21.57 -31.46 26.81
C LEU A 103 -22.07 -31.41 28.25
N ALA A 104 -22.36 -30.22 28.78
CA ALA A 104 -22.90 -30.07 30.13
C ALA A 104 -24.26 -30.77 30.30
N TRP A 105 -25.14 -30.69 29.29
CA TRP A 105 -26.41 -31.42 29.29
C TRP A 105 -26.19 -32.94 29.23
N PHE A 106 -25.22 -33.40 28.44
CA PHE A 106 -24.85 -34.81 28.35
C PHE A 106 -24.34 -35.30 29.70
N ASP A 107 -23.38 -34.61 30.31
CA ASP A 107 -22.86 -34.92 31.63
C ASP A 107 -23.99 -34.94 32.68
N GLN A 108 -24.87 -33.94 32.68
CA GLN A 108 -25.99 -33.88 33.62
C GLN A 108 -27.01 -35.02 33.42
N LYS A 109 -27.32 -35.38 32.17
CA LYS A 109 -28.30 -36.43 31.84
C LYS A 109 -27.76 -37.83 32.08
N TYR A 110 -26.46 -38.03 31.89
CA TYR A 110 -25.81 -39.33 31.99
C TYR A 110 -25.07 -39.54 33.30
N MET A 111 -25.01 -38.59 34.25
CA MET A 111 -24.52 -38.82 35.62
C MET A 111 -25.50 -39.63 36.53
N GLY A 112 -26.20 -40.61 35.93
CA GLY A 112 -26.84 -41.77 36.58
C GLY A 112 -26.20 -43.08 36.06
N GLU A 113 -26.81 -44.25 36.26
CA GLU A 113 -26.24 -45.58 35.90
C GLU A 113 -25.68 -45.70 34.46
N THR A 114 -26.12 -44.86 33.51
CA THR A 114 -25.69 -44.82 32.10
C THR A 114 -24.43 -43.98 31.82
N GLY A 115 -23.88 -43.28 32.81
CA GLY A 115 -22.67 -42.45 32.66
C GLY A 115 -21.38 -43.24 32.60
N LEU A 116 -21.33 -44.34 33.36
CA LEU A 116 -20.25 -45.31 33.28
C LEU A 116 -20.21 -45.97 31.89
N GLU A 117 -21.38 -46.27 31.32
CA GLU A 117 -21.51 -46.87 30.00
C GLU A 117 -21.07 -45.89 28.88
N SER A 118 -21.43 -44.61 29.02
CA SER A 118 -21.03 -43.56 28.09
C SER A 118 -19.52 -43.24 28.17
N MET A 119 -18.94 -43.21 29.38
CA MET A 119 -17.49 -43.11 29.57
C MET A 119 -16.76 -44.33 28.98
N LEU A 120 -17.35 -45.53 29.06
CA LEU A 120 -16.81 -46.74 28.44
C LEU A 120 -16.77 -46.61 26.90
N TRP A 121 -17.82 -46.05 26.30
CA TRP A 121 -17.87 -45.80 24.86
C TRP A 121 -16.87 -44.74 24.40
N VAL A 122 -16.69 -43.65 25.16
CA VAL A 122 -15.67 -42.64 24.87
C VAL A 122 -14.25 -43.22 25.03
N GLY A 123 -14.03 -44.09 26.02
CA GLY A 123 -12.77 -44.82 26.18
C GLY A 123 -12.45 -45.71 24.98
N LYS A 124 -13.42 -46.55 24.57
CA LYS A 124 -13.29 -47.42 23.38
C LYS A 124 -13.07 -46.64 22.09
N ALA A 125 -13.74 -45.50 21.93
CA ALA A 125 -13.57 -44.64 20.76
C ALA A 125 -12.17 -43.98 20.72
N LYS A 126 -11.59 -43.67 21.88
CA LYS A 126 -10.20 -43.19 21.97
C LYS A 126 -9.19 -44.29 21.65
N GLU A 127 -9.37 -45.49 22.20
CA GLU A 127 -8.51 -46.64 21.87
C GLU A 127 -8.54 -46.96 20.36
N ALA A 128 -9.72 -47.03 19.76
CA ALA A 128 -9.86 -47.27 18.32
C ALA A 128 -9.21 -46.16 17.47
N ARG A 129 -9.25 -44.90 17.94
CA ARG A 129 -8.56 -43.79 17.28
C ARG A 129 -7.05 -43.95 17.37
N ASP A 130 -6.51 -44.30 18.55
CA ASP A 130 -5.07 -44.45 18.76
C ASP A 130 -4.52 -45.65 17.96
N GLU A 131 -5.27 -46.75 17.85
CA GLU A 131 -4.95 -47.89 16.99
C GLU A 131 -4.93 -47.51 15.50
N LEU A 132 -5.92 -46.74 15.03
CA LEU A 132 -5.93 -46.22 13.66
C LEU A 132 -4.76 -45.27 13.40
N GLU A 133 -4.40 -44.43 14.37
CA GLU A 133 -3.29 -43.48 14.25
C GLU A 133 -1.93 -44.20 14.23
N GLN A 134 -1.80 -45.33 14.95
CA GLN A 134 -0.62 -46.19 14.87
C GLN A 134 -0.55 -46.98 13.55
N ALA A 135 -1.67 -47.49 13.06
CA ALA A 135 -1.74 -48.17 11.77
C ALA A 135 -1.35 -47.23 10.61
N LEU A 136 -1.85 -45.99 10.63
CA LEU A 136 -1.49 -44.94 9.66
C LEU A 136 0.00 -44.57 9.72
N LYS A 137 0.61 -44.51 10.92
CA LYS A 137 2.06 -44.28 11.08
C LYS A 137 2.92 -45.48 10.68
N GLY A 138 2.36 -46.69 10.68
CA GLY A 138 3.01 -47.92 10.21
C GLY A 138 3.01 -48.05 8.69
N GLU A 139 1.96 -47.57 8.01
CA GLU A 139 1.86 -47.56 6.54
C GLU A 139 2.81 -46.56 5.86
N GLU A 140 3.30 -45.52 6.55
CA GLU A 140 4.29 -44.59 5.99
C GLU A 140 5.73 -45.15 5.92
N ASN A 141 6.00 -46.34 6.48
CA ASN A 141 7.34 -46.96 6.51
C ASN A 141 7.41 -48.36 5.86
N ALA A 142 6.44 -48.75 5.03
CA ALA A 142 6.47 -49.96 4.21
C ALA A 142 6.48 -49.62 2.71
#